data_AF-A0A8R1HQI2-F1
#
_entry.id   AF-A0A8R1HQI2-F1
#
_cell.length_a   1.000
_cell.length_b   1.000
_cell.length_c   1.000
_cell.angle_alpha   90.00
_cell.angle_beta   90.00
_cell.angle_gamma   90.00
#
_symmetry.space_group_name_H-M   'P 1'
#
loop_
_entity.id
_entity.type
_entity.pdbx_description
1 polymer ?
#
loop_
_entity_poly.entity_id
_entity_poly.type
_entity_poly.pdbx_seq_one_letter_code
_entity_poly.pdbx_strand_id
1 'polypeptide(L)'
;MSAADVQFPIVTRQSDGSKIHEMSGHKFKAALLHQPTFCSYCSKFIFGVGKQGYKCLGCETVVHKRCHGQVTARCTFGPSSRTVVTPPESGVRPRSASEEPPSANHHFSRHFYHRPTFCDHCGSMLYGLTKQGAQCSECHANVHFRCQQKAMRNCGIQVQ
;
A
#
# COMPACT_ATOMS: atom_id res chain seq x y z
N MET A 1 26.34 10.53 8.95
CA MET A 1 25.49 9.31 9.08
C MET A 1 24.22 9.77 9.78
N SER A 2 23.14 10.00 9.05
CA SER A 2 21.91 10.58 9.60
C SER A 2 21.21 9.54 10.47
N ALA A 3 20.90 9.89 11.71
CA ALA A 3 20.05 9.09 12.58
C ALA A 3 18.70 8.92 11.89
N ALA A 4 18.34 7.70 11.50
CA ALA A 4 16.99 7.40 11.07
C ALA A 4 16.10 7.54 12.31
N ASP A 5 15.19 8.52 12.32
CA ASP A 5 14.18 8.70 13.36
C ASP A 5 13.46 7.36 13.61
N VAL A 6 13.72 6.78 14.79
CA VAL A 6 13.03 5.56 15.23
C VAL A 6 11.57 5.94 15.49
N GLN A 7 10.68 5.60 14.57
CA GLN A 7 9.25 5.78 14.79
C GLN A 7 8.77 4.74 15.82
N PHE A 8 8.49 5.21 17.04
CA PHE A 8 7.85 4.38 18.05
C PHE A 8 6.36 4.21 17.71
N PRO A 9 5.85 2.96 17.63
CA PRO A 9 4.46 2.73 17.29
C PRO A 9 3.55 3.22 18.42
N ILE A 10 2.63 4.13 18.09
CA ILE A 10 1.58 4.54 19.03
C ILE A 10 0.56 3.40 19.10
N VAL A 11 0.36 2.83 20.29
CA VAL A 11 -0.58 1.73 20.48
C VAL A 11 -1.87 2.24 21.11
N THR A 12 -2.97 2.17 20.38
CA THR A 12 -4.31 2.54 20.88
C THR A 12 -5.16 1.29 21.09
N ARG A 13 -5.92 1.23 22.19
CA ARG A 13 -6.92 0.18 22.44
C ARG A 13 -8.28 0.59 21.86
N GLN A 14 -8.90 -0.29 21.09
CA GLN A 14 -10.27 -0.15 20.63
C GLN A 14 -11.27 -0.72 21.64
N SER A 15 -12.54 -0.32 21.53
CA SER A 15 -13.66 -0.80 22.35
C SER A 15 -13.89 -2.31 22.24
N ASP A 16 -13.53 -2.92 21.11
CA ASP A 16 -13.59 -4.36 20.87
C ASP A 16 -12.42 -5.15 21.51
N GLY A 17 -11.57 -4.48 22.30
CA GLY A 17 -10.38 -5.07 22.93
C GLY A 17 -9.18 -5.22 22.00
N SER A 18 -9.30 -4.89 20.71
CA SER A 18 -8.18 -4.95 19.76
C SER A 18 -7.18 -3.82 19.97
N LYS A 19 -5.89 -4.11 19.75
CA LYS A 19 -4.82 -3.10 19.73
C LYS A 19 -4.56 -2.63 18.30
N ILE A 20 -4.51 -1.32 18.10
CA ILE A 20 -4.11 -0.66 16.85
C ILE A 20 -2.69 -0.13 17.02
N HIS A 21 -1.82 -0.46 16.06
CA HIS A 21 -0.45 0.01 16.03
C HIS A 21 -0.35 1.06 14.92
N GLU A 22 0.00 2.30 15.27
CA GLU A 22 0.15 3.39 14.31
C GLU A 22 1.62 3.65 13.97
N MET A 23 1.94 3.66 12.67
CA MET A 23 3.29 3.95 12.15
C MET A 23 3.19 4.57 10.76
N SER A 24 3.99 5.60 10.43
CA SER A 24 3.94 6.35 9.15
C SER A 24 2.53 6.60 8.57
N GLY A 25 1.54 6.88 9.43
CA GLY A 25 0.13 7.10 9.06
C GLY A 25 -0.70 5.83 8.75
N HIS A 26 -0.12 4.64 8.87
CA HIS A 26 -0.82 3.36 8.82
C HIS A 26 -1.38 2.99 10.19
N LYS A 27 -2.65 2.59 10.25
CA LYS A 27 -3.28 2.01 11.44
C LYS A 27 -3.38 0.49 11.30
N PHE A 28 -2.45 -0.24 11.90
CA PHE A 28 -2.34 -1.69 11.77
C PHE A 28 -3.16 -2.43 12.84
N LYS A 29 -4.03 -3.35 12.39
CA LYS A 29 -4.81 -4.26 13.25
C LYS A 29 -4.44 -5.70 12.95
N ALA A 30 -4.29 -6.53 13.99
CA ALA A 30 -3.95 -7.93 13.82
C ALA A 30 -5.10 -8.64 13.08
N ALA A 31 -4.78 -9.30 11.98
CA ALA A 31 -5.75 -9.88 11.06
C ALA A 31 -5.49 -11.38 10.84
N LEU A 32 -6.58 -12.13 10.66
CA LEU A 32 -6.55 -13.48 10.08
C LEU A 32 -6.53 -13.35 8.56
N LEU A 33 -5.49 -13.85 7.92
CA LEU A 33 -5.27 -13.84 6.48
C LEU A 33 -5.74 -15.18 5.93
N HIS A 34 -6.95 -15.18 5.36
CA HIS A 34 -7.56 -16.40 4.81
C HIS A 34 -6.92 -16.86 3.49
N GLN A 35 -6.04 -16.03 2.92
CA GLN A 35 -5.36 -16.28 1.67
C GLN A 35 -3.85 -16.30 1.89
N PRO A 36 -3.10 -17.06 1.08
CA PRO A 36 -1.66 -16.92 0.97
C PRO A 36 -1.31 -15.45 0.67
N THR A 37 -0.59 -14.81 1.58
CA THR A 37 -0.26 -13.38 1.51
C THR A 37 1.23 -13.17 1.77
N PHE A 38 1.86 -12.31 0.98
CA PHE A 38 3.23 -11.85 1.18
C PHE A 38 3.28 -10.53 1.94
N CYS A 39 4.32 -10.35 2.75
CA CYS A 39 4.55 -9.12 3.49
C CYS A 39 5.00 -8.00 2.54
N SER A 40 4.32 -6.86 2.53
CA SER A 40 4.70 -5.73 1.67
C SER A 40 6.03 -5.07 2.05
N TYR A 41 6.55 -5.33 3.25
CA TYR A 41 7.84 -4.80 3.69
C TYR A 41 9.04 -5.65 3.24
N CYS A 42 8.99 -6.97 3.47
CA CYS A 42 10.12 -7.86 3.21
C CYS A 42 9.90 -8.87 2.08
N SER A 43 8.74 -8.78 1.40
CA SER A 43 8.34 -9.64 0.28
C SER A 43 8.35 -11.14 0.58
N LYS A 44 8.37 -11.53 1.86
CA LYS A 44 8.35 -12.93 2.32
C LYS A 44 6.94 -13.36 2.70
N PHE A 45 6.68 -14.65 2.55
CA PHE A 45 5.40 -15.25 2.85
C PHE A 45 5.00 -15.06 4.33
N ILE A 46 3.73 -14.74 4.59
CA ILE A 46 3.18 -14.61 5.94
C ILE A 46 2.54 -15.95 6.32
N PHE A 47 3.19 -16.70 7.22
CA PHE A 47 2.75 -18.00 7.69
C PHE A 47 2.50 -18.02 9.20
N GLY A 48 1.73 -19.00 9.68
CA GLY A 48 1.42 -19.22 11.10
C GLY A 48 -0.04 -19.58 11.35
N VAL A 49 -0.37 -19.89 12.61
CA VAL A 49 -1.72 -20.25 13.07
C VAL A 49 -2.41 -19.02 13.69
N GLY A 50 -3.71 -18.84 13.43
CA GLY A 50 -4.48 -17.69 13.92
C GLY A 50 -4.12 -16.40 13.19
N LYS A 51 -4.20 -15.25 13.88
CA LYS A 51 -3.83 -13.95 13.29
C LYS A 51 -2.33 -13.94 12.97
N GLN A 52 -1.96 -14.04 11.71
CA GLN A 52 -0.59 -14.22 11.21
C GLN A 52 0.08 -12.89 10.81
N GLY A 53 -0.70 -11.84 10.54
CA GLY A 53 -0.17 -10.55 10.10
C GLY A 53 -0.95 -9.36 10.63
N TYR A 54 -0.45 -8.17 10.31
CA TYR A 54 -1.13 -6.90 10.53
C TYR A 54 -1.65 -6.38 9.18
N LYS A 55 -2.92 -5.96 9.16
CA LYS A 55 -3.55 -5.28 8.02
C LYS A 55 -3.77 -3.82 8.37
N CYS A 56 -3.39 -2.92 7.46
CA CYS A 56 -3.70 -1.50 7.60
C CYS A 56 -5.20 -1.26 7.37
N LEU A 57 -5.86 -0.55 8.28
CA LEU A 57 -7.29 -0.22 8.18
C LEU A 57 -7.61 0.80 7.08
N GLY A 58 -6.63 1.63 6.67
CA GLY A 58 -6.81 2.61 5.60
C GLY A 58 -6.49 2.03 4.22
N CYS A 59 -5.22 1.72 3.98
CA CYS A 59 -4.76 1.30 2.65
C CYS A 59 -4.85 -0.21 2.39
N GLU A 60 -5.16 -1.03 3.39
CA GLU A 60 -5.22 -2.50 3.29
C GLU A 60 -3.90 -3.24 3.04
N THR A 61 -2.75 -2.55 3.08
CA THR A 61 -1.44 -3.23 3.02
C THR A 61 -1.28 -4.21 4.19
N VAL A 62 -0.56 -5.30 3.95
CA VAL A 62 -0.38 -6.39 4.91
C VAL A 62 1.10 -6.64 5.16
N VAL A 63 1.46 -6.74 6.44
CA VAL A 63 2.83 -6.99 6.89
C VAL A 63 2.90 -8.04 7.99
N HIS A 64 4.07 -8.64 8.19
CA HIS A 64 4.30 -9.50 9.36
C HIS A 64 4.15 -8.72 10.65
N LYS A 65 3.82 -9.44 11.74
CA LYS A 65 3.84 -8.89 13.11
C LYS A 65 5.17 -8.24 13.50
N ARG A 66 6.30 -8.73 12.99
CA ARG A 66 7.63 -8.14 13.25
C ARG A 66 7.98 -6.96 12.33
N CYS A 67 7.39 -6.91 11.13
CA CYS A 67 7.75 -5.90 10.12
C CYS A 67 6.95 -4.61 10.26
N HIS A 68 5.81 -4.62 10.97
CA HIS A 68 4.96 -3.43 11.13
C HIS A 68 5.63 -2.25 11.84
N GLY A 69 6.76 -2.42 12.53
CA GLY A 69 7.50 -1.29 13.12
C GLY A 69 8.55 -0.69 12.17
N GLN A 70 8.81 -1.36 11.04
CA GLN A 70 9.88 -1.02 10.10
C GLN A 70 9.37 -0.40 8.80
N VAL A 71 8.05 -0.35 8.59
CA VAL A 71 7.52 0.27 7.38
C VAL A 71 7.72 1.78 7.52
N THR A 72 8.50 2.34 6.60
CA THR A 72 8.77 3.78 6.51
C THR A 72 7.94 4.42 5.40
N ALA A 73 7.37 3.61 4.51
CA ALA A 73 6.45 4.07 3.49
C ALA A 73 5.23 4.72 4.15
N ARG A 74 4.88 5.92 3.68
CA ARG A 74 3.71 6.66 4.16
C ARG A 74 2.43 6.03 3.64
N CYS A 75 1.42 5.94 4.50
CA CYS A 75 0.11 5.47 4.11
C CYS A 75 -0.49 6.40 3.04
N THR A 76 -1.03 5.82 1.96
CA THR A 76 -1.74 6.55 0.91
C THR A 76 -3.15 7.02 1.33
N PHE A 77 -3.65 6.51 2.46
CA PHE A 77 -4.98 6.82 3.03
C PHE A 77 -4.90 7.26 4.50
N GLY A 78 -3.72 7.67 4.95
CA GLY A 78 -3.53 8.19 6.30
C GLY A 78 -4.20 9.57 6.47
N PRO A 79 -4.38 10.05 7.71
CA PRO A 79 -4.89 11.39 7.97
C PRO A 79 -4.04 12.51 7.30
N SER A 80 -2.77 12.26 6.99
CA SER A 80 -1.88 13.17 6.26
C SER A 80 -1.94 13.07 4.73
N SER A 81 -2.79 12.19 4.16
CA SER A 81 -2.86 11.95 2.71
C SER A 81 -3.84 12.89 1.99
N ARG A 82 -4.53 13.79 2.70
CA ARG A 82 -5.32 14.86 2.10
C ARG A 82 -4.44 16.08 1.80
N THR A 83 -3.49 15.94 0.87
CA THR A 83 -3.23 17.10 0.01
C THR A 83 -4.41 17.14 -0.95
N VAL A 84 -5.40 17.95 -0.58
CA VAL A 84 -6.53 18.34 -1.41
C VAL A 84 -5.93 18.77 -2.75
N VAL A 85 -6.22 18.01 -3.81
CA VAL A 85 -6.14 18.56 -5.17
C VAL A 85 -7.30 19.55 -5.22
N THR A 86 -7.02 20.81 -4.88
CA THR A 86 -7.98 21.89 -4.95
C THR A 86 -8.36 22.02 -6.43
N PRO A 87 -9.64 21.89 -6.83
CA PRO A 87 -10.06 22.35 -8.14
C PRO A 87 -9.84 23.87 -8.16
N PRO A 88 -9.10 24.44 -9.11
CA PRO A 88 -9.06 25.89 -9.23
C PRO A 88 -10.37 26.31 -9.89
N GLU A 89 -11.37 26.67 -9.10
CA GLU A 89 -12.41 27.55 -9.58
C GLU A 89 -11.82 28.97 -9.68
N SER A 90 -11.96 29.56 -10.86
CA SER A 90 -11.84 31.00 -11.12
C SER A 90 -10.43 31.61 -11.17
N GLY A 91 -9.79 31.44 -12.33
CA GLY A 91 -9.11 32.49 -13.09
C GLY A 91 -8.17 33.47 -12.40
N VAL A 92 -6.89 33.12 -12.28
CA VAL A 92 -5.74 34.02 -12.52
C VAL A 92 -4.56 33.17 -13.00
N ARG A 93 -3.99 33.47 -14.19
CA ARG A 93 -2.70 32.89 -14.63
C ARG A 93 -1.58 33.71 -13.99
N PRO A 94 -0.53 33.08 -13.43
CA PRO A 94 0.76 33.29 -14.09
C PRO A 94 1.69 32.05 -14.10
N ARG A 95 2.28 31.87 -15.29
CA ARG A 95 3.65 31.43 -15.61
C ARG A 95 4.18 30.11 -15.04
N SER A 96 4.20 29.15 -15.96
CA SER A 96 5.06 27.98 -16.13
C SER A 96 6.44 28.06 -15.46
N ALA A 97 6.68 27.17 -14.49
CA ALA A 97 7.92 26.41 -14.27
C ALA A 97 7.84 25.69 -12.89
N SER A 98 7.00 24.67 -12.79
CA SER A 98 7.25 23.57 -11.88
C SER A 98 7.13 22.32 -12.71
N GLU A 99 8.28 21.73 -13.02
CA GLU A 99 8.36 20.34 -13.46
C GLU A 99 7.64 19.52 -12.38
N GLU A 100 6.36 19.24 -12.61
CA GLU A 100 5.66 18.17 -11.88
C GLU A 100 6.53 16.94 -12.08
N PRO A 101 7.10 16.36 -11.00
CA PRO A 101 7.91 15.17 -11.13
C PRO A 101 7.08 14.15 -11.92
N PRO A 102 7.68 13.47 -12.92
CA PRO A 102 6.95 12.60 -13.84
C PRO A 102 6.02 11.74 -13.01
N SER A 103 4.71 11.91 -13.23
CA SER A 103 3.70 11.41 -12.32
C SER A 103 3.99 9.95 -12.01
N ALA A 104 4.53 9.65 -10.82
CA ALA A 104 4.93 8.31 -10.41
C ALA A 104 3.71 7.38 -10.19
N ASN A 105 2.58 7.75 -10.80
CA ASN A 105 1.36 6.99 -10.88
C ASN A 105 1.57 5.85 -11.88
N HIS A 106 1.10 4.67 -11.51
CA HIS A 106 1.11 3.52 -12.40
C HIS A 106 0.03 3.69 -13.48
N HIS A 107 0.39 3.42 -14.74
CA HIS A 107 -0.56 3.29 -15.83
C HIS A 107 -1.06 1.84 -15.94
N PHE A 108 -2.11 1.53 -15.16
CA PHE A 108 -2.67 0.19 -15.06
C PHE A 108 -3.67 -0.13 -16.17
N SER A 109 -3.48 -1.27 -16.85
CA SER A 109 -4.42 -1.84 -17.80
C SER A 109 -4.90 -3.22 -17.34
N ARG A 110 -6.14 -3.61 -17.68
CA ARG A 110 -6.67 -4.95 -17.35
C ARG A 110 -5.72 -6.02 -17.90
N HIS A 111 -5.37 -6.99 -17.06
CA HIS A 111 -4.50 -8.09 -17.43
C HIS A 111 -5.11 -9.44 -17.02
N PHE A 112 -4.89 -10.46 -17.85
CA PHE A 112 -5.33 -11.82 -17.58
C PHE A 112 -4.15 -12.67 -17.13
N TYR A 113 -4.24 -13.23 -15.92
CA TYR A 113 -3.15 -13.98 -15.33
C TYR A 113 -3.37 -15.48 -15.51
N HIS A 114 -2.56 -16.11 -16.37
CA HIS A 114 -2.56 -17.55 -16.60
C HIS A 114 -1.80 -18.33 -15.51
N ARG A 115 -0.96 -17.65 -14.73
CA ARG A 115 -0.19 -18.22 -13.62
C ARG A 115 -0.66 -17.60 -12.30
N PRO A 116 -0.50 -18.29 -11.17
CA PRO A 116 -0.74 -17.69 -9.86
C PRO A 116 0.14 -16.45 -9.68
N THR A 117 -0.50 -15.28 -9.62
CA THR A 117 0.17 -13.98 -9.45
C THR A 117 -0.34 -13.33 -8.16
N PHE A 118 0.51 -12.57 -7.47
CA PHE A 118 0.17 -11.86 -6.24
C PHE A 118 0.03 -10.37 -6.51
N CYS A 119 -0.82 -9.72 -5.72
CA CYS A 119 -1.02 -8.29 -5.78
C CYS A 119 0.13 -7.57 -5.07
N ASP A 120 0.83 -6.69 -5.76
CA ASP A 120 1.98 -5.92 -5.23
C ASP A 120 1.55 -4.87 -4.19
N HIS A 121 0.26 -4.58 -4.09
CA HIS A 121 -0.28 -3.64 -3.09
C HIS A 121 -0.65 -4.32 -1.76
N CYS A 122 -1.44 -5.40 -1.81
CA CYS A 122 -1.96 -6.06 -0.61
C CYS A 122 -1.27 -7.39 -0.28
N GLY A 123 -0.40 -7.88 -1.16
CA GLY A 123 0.35 -9.13 -1.01
C GLY A 123 -0.45 -10.42 -1.24
N SER A 124 -1.77 -10.33 -1.44
CA SER A 124 -2.65 -11.50 -1.63
C SER A 124 -2.75 -11.92 -3.10
N MET A 125 -3.07 -13.19 -3.32
CA MET A 125 -3.21 -13.76 -4.67
C MET A 125 -4.30 -13.07 -5.51
N LEU A 126 -3.99 -12.84 -6.78
CA LEU A 126 -4.95 -12.49 -7.83
C LEU A 126 -5.69 -13.77 -8.24
N TYR A 127 -6.89 -13.99 -7.69
CA TYR A 127 -7.67 -15.21 -7.91
C TYR A 127 -8.81 -14.99 -8.93
N GLY A 128 -9.29 -16.09 -9.51
CA GLY A 128 -10.41 -16.13 -10.45
C GLY A 128 -10.03 -16.59 -11.85
N LEU A 129 -10.98 -17.17 -12.58
CA LEU A 129 -10.78 -17.67 -13.94
C LEU A 129 -10.78 -16.55 -14.99
N THR A 130 -11.38 -15.40 -14.70
CA THR A 130 -11.32 -14.20 -15.56
C THR A 130 -11.23 -12.94 -14.70
N LYS A 131 -10.63 -11.87 -15.24
CA LYS A 131 -10.62 -10.53 -14.63
C LYS A 131 -10.00 -10.52 -13.23
N GLN A 132 -8.77 -11.04 -13.08
CA GLN A 132 -8.12 -11.14 -11.78
C GLN A 132 -7.50 -9.81 -11.31
N GLY A 133 -7.06 -8.97 -12.24
CA GLY A 133 -6.43 -7.69 -11.89
C GLY A 133 -6.00 -6.82 -13.06
N ALA A 134 -5.18 -5.83 -12.75
CA ALA A 134 -4.56 -4.91 -13.69
C ALA A 134 -3.04 -4.98 -13.55
N GLN A 135 -2.32 -4.68 -14.63
CA GLN A 135 -0.87 -4.61 -14.68
C GLN A 135 -0.44 -3.21 -15.16
N CYS A 136 0.59 -2.65 -14.53
CA CYS A 136 1.19 -1.39 -14.97
C CYS A 136 1.98 -1.59 -16.26
N SER A 137 1.77 -0.76 -17.28
CA SER A 137 2.47 -0.86 -18.57
C SER A 137 3.96 -0.54 -18.52
N GLU A 138 4.41 0.14 -17.46
CA GLU A 138 5.80 0.62 -17.34
C GLU A 138 6.63 -0.26 -16.40
N CYS A 139 6.15 -0.49 -15.18
CA CYS A 139 6.89 -1.21 -14.15
C CYS A 139 6.43 -2.66 -13.94
N HIS A 140 5.41 -3.11 -14.67
CA HIS A 140 4.80 -4.45 -14.57
C HIS A 140 4.23 -4.82 -13.19
N ALA A 141 3.99 -3.84 -12.31
CA ALA A 141 3.29 -4.07 -11.05
C ALA A 141 1.90 -4.64 -11.31
N ASN A 142 1.54 -5.70 -10.59
CA ASN A 142 0.31 -6.45 -10.71
C ASN A 142 -0.57 -6.18 -9.49
N VAL A 143 -1.81 -5.73 -9.70
CA VAL A 143 -2.72 -5.39 -8.60
C VAL A 143 -4.13 -5.89 -8.86
N HIS A 144 -4.90 -6.17 -7.80
CA HIS A 144 -6.35 -6.36 -7.96
C HIS A 144 -6.98 -5.07 -8.50
N PHE A 145 -8.11 -5.16 -9.20
CA PHE A 145 -8.87 -3.98 -9.64
C PHE A 145 -9.22 -3.03 -8.48
N ARG A 146 -9.59 -3.58 -7.32
CA ARG A 146 -9.86 -2.79 -6.10
C ARG A 146 -8.61 -2.16 -5.47
N CYS A 147 -7.43 -2.68 -5.79
CA CYS A 147 -6.15 -2.21 -5.26
C CYS A 147 -5.50 -1.16 -6.18
N GLN A 148 -5.99 -0.99 -7.41
CA GLN A 148 -5.45 -0.07 -8.40
C GLN A 148 -5.30 1.37 -7.88
N GLN A 149 -6.35 1.90 -7.24
CA GLN A 149 -6.33 3.24 -6.66
C GLN A 149 -5.57 3.33 -5.33
N LYS A 150 -5.28 2.18 -4.71
CA LYS A 150 -4.63 2.12 -3.39
C LYS A 150 -3.12 1.92 -3.47
N ALA A 151 -2.65 1.41 -4.62
CA ALA A 151 -1.24 1.19 -4.92
C ALA A 151 -0.42 2.47 -4.70
N MET A 152 0.80 2.30 -4.21
CA MET A 152 1.72 3.41 -4.00
C MET A 152 2.05 4.10 -5.32
N ARG A 153 2.17 5.43 -5.31
CA ARG A 153 2.56 6.25 -6.47
C ARG A 153 4.08 6.24 -6.62
N ASN A 154 4.63 5.08 -6.95
CA ASN A 154 6.07 4.83 -7.07
C ASN A 154 6.43 4.07 -8.36
N CYS A 155 5.72 4.33 -9.46
CA CYS A 155 6.00 3.71 -10.76
C CYS A 155 7.48 3.87 -11.15
N GLY A 156 8.10 2.79 -11.65
CA GLY A 156 9.50 2.76 -12.07
C GLY A 156 10.53 2.54 -10.95
N ILE A 157 10.11 2.53 -9.67
CA ILE A 157 11.01 2.24 -8.55
C ILE A 157 11.05 0.72 -8.32
N GLN A 158 12.07 0.05 -8.85
CA GLN A 158 12.36 -1.35 -8.55
C GLN A 158 13.03 -1.43 -7.17
N VAL A 159 12.32 -1.92 -6.16
CA VAL A 159 12.93 -2.28 -4.86
C VAL A 159 13.49 -3.70 -4.96
N GLN A 160 14.82 -3.83 -4.95
CA GLN A 160 15.59 -5.09 -4.92
C GLN A 160 15.42 -5.85 -3.60
#